data_AF-A0A2V3XYC2-F1
#
_entry.id   AF-A0A2V3XYC2-F1
#
_cell.length_a   1.000
_cell.length_b   1.000
_cell.length_c   1.000
_cell.angle_alpha   90.00
_cell.angle_beta   90.00
_cell.angle_gamma   90.00
#
_symmetry.space_group_name_H-M   'P 1'
#
loop_
_entity.id
_entity.type
_entity.pdbx_description
1 polymer ?
#
loop_
_entity_poly.entity_id
_entity_poly.type
_entity_poly.pdbx_seq_one_letter_code
_entity_poly.pdbx_strand_id
1 'polypeptide(L)'
;MRKFIVAGNGKKREVAVFVVMMAVILSACSPAETKTAENSVEQSLSIDAAETKSQESSVEKPEDSPIIVTEAPEETLTMEESTGELSEDALEVKSITEVFCTAYFERNIDEIKKYLASSYEDVIRVLDSTDEISDISIKGLAAIKEAKIGDIYPVYCEFKPNAQSDTFQYLTIEFIKQEDGWKVQAYGLEL
;
A
#
# COMPACT_ATOMS: atom_id res chain seq x y z
N MET A 1 41.45 -51.04 12.32
CA MET A 1 41.15 -49.60 12.41
C MET A 1 42.07 -48.86 11.46
N ARG A 2 41.53 -48.26 10.39
CA ARG A 2 42.30 -47.48 9.41
C ARG A 2 42.19 -46.00 9.80
N LYS A 3 43.33 -45.35 10.04
CA LYS A 3 43.40 -43.89 10.27
C LYS A 3 43.53 -43.21 8.92
N PHE A 4 42.53 -42.42 8.52
CA PHE A 4 42.64 -41.50 7.40
C PHE A 4 42.99 -40.11 7.95
N ILE A 5 44.14 -39.60 7.53
CA ILE A 5 44.49 -38.18 7.62
C ILE A 5 44.09 -37.57 6.28
N VAL A 6 43.25 -36.55 6.30
CA VAL A 6 43.18 -35.58 5.20
C VAL A 6 43.44 -34.20 5.79
N ALA A 7 44.61 -33.68 5.45
CA ALA A 7 45.08 -32.35 5.75
C ALA A 7 44.24 -31.32 4.99
N GLY A 8 43.93 -30.21 5.67
CA GLY A 8 43.21 -29.09 5.09
C GLY A 8 44.06 -28.30 4.10
N ASN A 9 43.38 -27.75 3.09
CA ASN A 9 43.91 -26.67 2.26
C ASN A 9 42.90 -25.51 2.30
N GLY A 10 43.13 -24.57 3.22
CA GLY A 10 42.47 -23.28 3.23
C GLY A 10 42.98 -22.43 2.08
N LYS A 11 42.14 -22.19 1.08
CA LYS A 11 42.47 -21.29 -0.03
C LYS A 11 41.93 -19.90 0.29
N LYS A 12 42.80 -19.04 0.85
CA LYS A 12 42.51 -17.63 1.05
C LYS A 12 42.33 -17.00 -0.34
N ARG A 13 41.15 -16.48 -0.63
CA ARG A 13 40.89 -15.64 -1.81
C ARG A 13 41.03 -14.20 -1.35
N GLU A 14 42.12 -13.55 -1.77
CA GLU A 14 42.27 -12.11 -1.60
C GLU A 14 41.30 -11.41 -2.56
N VAL A 15 40.37 -10.65 -2.00
CA VAL A 15 39.46 -9.80 -2.76
C VAL A 15 40.12 -8.43 -2.88
N ALA A 16 40.62 -8.13 -4.07
CA ALA A 16 41.12 -6.80 -4.41
C ALA A 16 39.93 -5.83 -4.49
N VAL A 17 39.85 -4.91 -3.52
CA VAL A 17 38.86 -3.83 -3.50
C VAL A 17 39.35 -2.72 -4.42
N PHE A 18 38.73 -2.58 -5.60
CA PHE A 18 38.90 -1.41 -6.46
C PHE A 18 38.03 -0.27 -5.93
N VAL A 19 38.65 0.67 -5.20
CA VAL A 19 38.01 1.92 -4.79
C VAL A 19 37.99 2.87 -5.99
N VAL A 20 36.82 3.02 -6.62
CA VAL A 20 36.60 4.07 -7.63
C VAL A 20 36.21 5.34 -6.90
N MET A 21 37.17 6.26 -6.80
CA MET A 21 37.01 7.60 -6.24
C MET A 21 36.27 8.49 -7.25
N MET A 22 34.94 8.59 -7.15
CA MET A 22 34.18 9.60 -7.90
C MET A 22 34.26 10.95 -7.18
N ALA A 23 35.04 11.87 -7.74
CA ALA A 23 35.01 13.28 -7.39
C ALA A 23 33.79 13.92 -8.07
N VAL A 24 32.71 14.16 -7.32
CA VAL A 24 31.61 15.02 -7.77
C VAL A 24 31.88 16.45 -7.29
N ILE A 25 32.09 17.33 -8.27
CA ILE A 25 32.42 18.73 -8.10
C ILE A 25 31.13 19.44 -7.66
N LEU A 26 31.13 20.04 -6.46
CA LEU A 26 30.04 20.87 -5.97
C LEU A 26 30.00 22.19 -6.78
N SER A 27 29.16 22.24 -7.81
CA SER A 27 28.75 23.50 -8.43
C SER A 27 27.79 24.23 -7.49
N ALA A 28 28.34 25.17 -6.73
CA ALA A 28 27.58 26.15 -5.97
C ALA A 28 26.83 27.09 -6.94
N CYS A 29 25.50 27.04 -6.93
CA CYS A 29 24.69 28.15 -7.43
C CYS A 29 23.96 28.77 -6.23
N SER A 30 24.26 30.04 -6.00
CA SER A 30 23.77 30.87 -4.90
C SER A 30 22.26 31.15 -5.04
N PRO A 31 21.50 31.27 -3.94
CA PRO A 31 20.10 31.70 -4.02
C PRO A 31 20.02 33.23 -4.17
N ALA A 32 19.31 33.69 -5.20
CA ALA A 32 18.84 35.07 -5.27
C ALA A 32 17.51 35.17 -4.51
N GLU A 33 17.52 35.92 -3.41
CA GLU A 33 16.34 36.39 -2.71
C GLU A 33 15.49 37.26 -3.65
N THR A 34 14.18 37.00 -3.72
CA THR A 34 13.20 38.06 -3.94
C THR A 34 12.07 37.95 -2.92
N LYS A 35 11.72 39.12 -2.42
CA LYS A 35 10.98 39.47 -1.23
C LYS A 35 9.61 40.01 -1.69
N THR A 36 8.58 39.84 -0.84
CA THR A 36 7.39 40.74 -0.73
C THR A 36 6.35 40.60 -1.86
N ALA A 37 5.02 40.60 -1.68
CA ALA A 37 4.03 40.75 -0.59
C ALA A 37 2.71 40.10 -1.10
N GLU A 38 1.89 39.43 -0.30
CA GLU A 38 0.77 39.96 0.50
C GLU A 38 -0.12 41.04 -0.16
N ASN A 39 -1.35 40.65 -0.56
CA ASN A 39 -2.64 41.37 -0.35
C ASN A 39 -3.77 40.46 -0.91
N SER A 40 -4.68 39.85 -0.13
CA SER A 40 -5.85 40.35 0.62
C SER A 40 -7.03 40.88 -0.22
N VAL A 41 -8.21 40.48 0.26
CA VAL A 41 -9.57 41.07 0.14
C VAL A 41 -10.55 40.44 -0.87
N GLU A 42 -11.48 39.68 -0.26
CA GLU A 42 -12.95 39.64 -0.39
C GLU A 42 -13.68 40.21 -1.62
N GLN A 43 -14.70 39.47 -2.07
CA GLN A 43 -16.02 39.96 -2.53
C GLN A 43 -16.94 38.72 -2.71
N SER A 44 -17.91 38.41 -1.85
CA SER A 44 -19.25 38.99 -1.60
C SER A 44 -20.39 38.46 -2.50
N LEU A 45 -21.42 37.88 -1.85
CA LEU A 45 -22.87 37.78 -2.20
C LEU A 45 -23.29 37.08 -3.53
N SER A 46 -24.37 36.29 -3.64
CA SER A 46 -25.71 36.47 -3.06
C SER A 46 -26.47 35.14 -2.86
N ILE A 47 -27.25 35.15 -1.78
CA ILE A 47 -28.48 34.40 -1.52
C ILE A 47 -29.58 34.74 -2.53
N ASP A 48 -30.40 33.76 -2.92
CA ASP A 48 -31.82 34.01 -3.20
C ASP A 48 -32.67 32.82 -2.74
N ALA A 49 -33.81 33.16 -2.15
CA ALA A 49 -34.74 32.29 -1.48
C ALA A 49 -36.11 32.40 -2.15
N ALA A 50 -36.83 31.29 -2.27
CA ALA A 50 -38.28 31.29 -2.40
C ALA A 50 -38.86 29.95 -1.90
N GLU A 51 -39.19 29.91 -0.60
CA GLU A 51 -40.54 29.67 -0.04
C GLU A 51 -41.67 29.35 -1.07
N THR A 52 -42.72 28.55 -0.83
CA THR A 52 -43.32 28.05 0.41
C THR A 52 -44.59 27.21 0.11
N LYS A 53 -44.91 26.25 1.01
CA LYS A 53 -46.24 25.65 1.37
C LYS A 53 -47.11 24.97 0.29
N SER A 54 -47.98 24.02 0.58
CA SER A 54 -48.31 23.12 1.72
C SER A 54 -49.53 22.28 1.31
N GLN A 55 -49.63 21.05 1.83
CA GLN A 55 -50.83 20.32 2.34
C GLN A 55 -52.08 20.17 1.42
N GLU A 56 -52.87 19.09 1.40
CA GLU A 56 -53.41 18.31 2.51
C GLU A 56 -54.15 17.03 2.00
N SER A 57 -54.13 15.95 2.81
CA SER A 57 -55.19 14.93 3.09
C SER A 57 -56.06 14.31 1.98
N SER A 58 -56.18 12.97 1.93
CA SER A 58 -57.16 12.22 2.75
C SER A 58 -57.17 10.70 2.43
N VAL A 59 -57.74 9.97 3.39
CA VAL A 59 -57.80 8.51 3.62
C VAL A 59 -58.77 7.76 2.68
N GLU A 60 -58.44 6.53 2.25
CA GLU A 60 -59.29 5.32 2.41
C GLU A 60 -58.62 4.00 1.93
N LYS A 61 -58.86 2.93 2.70
CA LYS A 61 -58.58 1.50 2.47
C LYS A 61 -59.94 0.86 2.07
N PRO A 62 -60.09 -0.11 1.12
CA PRO A 62 -59.71 -1.51 1.38
C PRO A 62 -59.25 -2.43 0.21
N GLU A 63 -58.40 -3.37 0.64
CA GLU A 63 -58.19 -4.79 0.27
C GLU A 63 -58.78 -5.33 -1.04
N ASP A 64 -57.92 -5.89 -1.92
CA ASP A 64 -57.86 -7.34 -2.20
C ASP A 64 -56.58 -7.68 -2.99
N SER A 65 -56.06 -8.88 -2.78
CA SER A 65 -54.82 -9.48 -3.33
C SER A 65 -54.94 -9.81 -4.85
N PRO A 66 -53.89 -10.22 -5.62
CA PRO A 66 -52.67 -10.87 -5.17
C PRO A 66 -51.33 -10.39 -5.76
N ILE A 67 -50.32 -10.76 -4.99
CA ILE A 67 -48.88 -10.58 -5.15
C ILE A 67 -48.40 -11.28 -6.42
N ILE A 68 -47.80 -10.52 -7.34
CA ILE A 68 -46.83 -11.05 -8.31
C ILE A 68 -45.54 -10.25 -8.08
N VAL A 69 -44.69 -10.76 -7.19
CA VAL A 69 -43.31 -10.30 -7.10
C VAL A 69 -42.64 -10.78 -8.39
N THR A 70 -42.46 -9.86 -9.32
CA THR A 70 -41.55 -10.07 -10.44
C THR A 70 -40.19 -9.71 -9.88
N GLU A 71 -39.48 -10.70 -9.33
CA GLU A 71 -38.11 -10.54 -8.89
C GLU A 71 -37.26 -10.17 -10.10
N ALA A 72 -36.90 -8.89 -10.18
CA ALA A 72 -35.76 -8.46 -10.95
C ALA A 72 -34.52 -9.13 -10.33
N PRO A 73 -33.64 -9.77 -11.10
CA PRO A 73 -32.42 -10.31 -10.55
C PRO A 73 -31.56 -9.13 -10.08
N GLU A 74 -31.41 -9.00 -8.77
CA GLU A 74 -30.26 -8.30 -8.20
C GLU A 74 -29.01 -8.96 -8.80
N GLU A 75 -28.27 -8.21 -9.61
CA GLU A 75 -26.88 -8.54 -9.90
C GLU A 75 -26.11 -8.34 -8.59
N THR A 76 -26.17 -9.37 -7.74
CA THR A 76 -25.19 -9.58 -6.69
C THR A 76 -23.86 -9.78 -7.41
N LEU A 77 -23.07 -8.72 -7.52
CA LEU A 77 -21.63 -8.84 -7.80
C LEU A 77 -21.01 -9.54 -6.59
N THR A 78 -21.16 -10.85 -6.53
CA THR A 78 -20.30 -11.70 -5.73
C THR A 78 -18.91 -11.58 -6.37
N MET A 79 -18.09 -10.70 -5.82
CA MET A 79 -16.64 -10.88 -5.89
C MET A 79 -16.36 -12.16 -5.12
N GLU A 80 -16.46 -13.28 -5.84
CA GLU A 80 -15.98 -14.57 -5.38
C GLU A 80 -14.51 -14.35 -5.01
N GLU A 81 -14.23 -14.37 -3.71
CA GLU A 81 -12.91 -14.66 -3.22
C GLU A 81 -12.57 -16.04 -3.78
N SER A 82 -11.92 -16.03 -4.94
CA SER A 82 -11.40 -17.21 -5.60
C SER A 82 -10.49 -17.89 -4.59
N THR A 83 -11.00 -18.93 -3.93
CA THR A 83 -10.24 -19.86 -3.10
C THR A 83 -9.39 -20.78 -3.98
N GLY A 84 -8.78 -20.20 -5.01
CA GLY A 84 -7.67 -20.80 -5.72
C GLY A 84 -6.46 -20.81 -4.80
N GLU A 85 -5.78 -21.94 -4.76
CA GLU A 85 -4.52 -22.08 -4.06
C GLU A 85 -3.53 -20.99 -4.52
N LEU A 86 -2.93 -20.27 -3.57
CA LEU A 86 -1.91 -19.27 -3.87
C LEU A 86 -0.65 -19.96 -4.40
N SER A 87 0.05 -19.33 -5.34
CA SER A 87 1.36 -19.80 -5.78
C SER A 87 2.41 -19.66 -4.68
N GLU A 88 3.54 -20.35 -4.83
CA GLU A 88 4.68 -20.19 -3.92
C GLU A 88 5.15 -18.73 -3.82
N ASP A 89 5.21 -18.02 -4.95
CA ASP A 89 5.53 -16.60 -4.99
C ASP A 89 4.50 -15.74 -4.24
N ALA A 90 3.21 -16.01 -4.44
CA ALA A 90 2.15 -15.30 -3.73
C ALA A 90 2.22 -15.54 -2.22
N LEU A 91 2.59 -16.75 -1.78
CA LEU A 91 2.78 -17.07 -0.37
C LEU A 91 4.00 -16.36 0.23
N GLU A 92 5.11 -16.28 -0.51
CA GLU A 92 6.30 -15.54 -0.08
C GLU A 92 5.99 -14.04 0.06
N VAL A 93 5.35 -13.45 -0.96
CA VAL A 93 4.94 -12.03 -0.93
C VAL A 93 3.93 -11.77 0.18
N LYS A 94 2.98 -12.68 0.44
CA LYS A 94 2.05 -12.58 1.57
C LYS A 94 2.80 -12.50 2.91
N SER A 95 3.75 -13.41 3.13
CA SER A 95 4.57 -13.44 4.36
C SER A 95 5.36 -12.15 4.56
N ILE A 96 5.99 -11.64 3.50
CA ILE A 96 6.71 -10.37 3.56
C ILE A 96 5.74 -9.21 3.84
N THR A 97 4.58 -9.19 3.18
CA THR A 97 3.56 -8.15 3.37
C THR A 97 3.08 -8.09 4.82
N GLU A 98 2.80 -9.24 5.45
CA GLU A 98 2.37 -9.30 6.86
C GLU A 98 3.39 -8.63 7.80
N VAL A 99 4.68 -8.96 7.63
CA VAL A 99 5.75 -8.38 8.45
C VAL A 99 5.96 -6.90 8.12
N PHE A 100 5.96 -6.54 6.83
CA PHE A 100 6.19 -5.19 6.36
C PHE A 100 5.10 -4.23 6.86
N CYS A 101 3.83 -4.62 6.75
CA CYS A 101 2.71 -3.82 7.24
C CYS A 101 2.76 -3.63 8.75
N THR A 102 3.03 -4.71 9.49
CA THR A 102 3.22 -4.63 10.95
C THR A 102 4.33 -3.63 11.29
N ALA A 103 5.48 -3.73 10.63
CA ALA A 103 6.59 -2.81 10.85
C ALA A 103 6.25 -1.35 10.49
N TYR A 104 5.47 -1.12 9.42
CA TYR A 104 5.00 0.21 9.03
C TYR A 104 4.11 0.84 10.11
N PHE A 105 3.16 0.08 10.66
CA PHE A 105 2.23 0.54 11.69
C PHE A 105 2.90 0.70 13.06
N GLU A 106 3.84 -0.19 13.41
CA GLU A 106 4.62 -0.13 14.65
C GLU A 106 5.80 0.85 14.58
N ARG A 107 6.01 1.52 13.43
CA ARG A 107 7.11 2.46 13.19
C ARG A 107 8.50 1.83 13.31
N ASN A 108 8.61 0.54 12.99
CA ASN A 108 9.84 -0.23 13.04
C ASN A 108 10.62 -0.11 11.71
N ILE A 109 11.36 1.00 11.59
CA ILE A 109 12.19 1.31 10.42
C ILE A 109 13.23 0.22 10.12
N ASP A 110 13.81 -0.39 11.16
CA ASP A 110 14.88 -1.38 10.95
C ASP A 110 14.34 -2.70 10.40
N GLU A 111 13.08 -3.05 10.68
CA GLU A 111 12.41 -4.18 10.05
C GLU A 111 12.06 -3.87 8.59
N ILE A 112 11.50 -2.69 8.30
CA ILE A 112 11.17 -2.25 6.94
C ILE A 112 12.39 -2.36 6.01
N LYS A 113 13.55 -1.86 6.46
CA LYS A 113 14.80 -1.86 5.68
C LYS A 113 15.21 -3.23 5.15
N LYS A 114 14.88 -4.33 5.85
CA LYS A 114 15.30 -5.69 5.45
C LYS A 114 14.65 -6.15 4.15
N TYR A 115 13.49 -5.59 3.83
CA TYR A 115 12.68 -6.00 2.68
C TYR A 115 12.83 -5.06 1.48
N LEU A 116 13.44 -3.88 1.67
CA LEU A 116 13.64 -2.92 0.60
C LEU A 116 14.65 -3.46 -0.43
N ALA A 117 14.39 -3.16 -1.70
CA ALA A 117 15.35 -3.37 -2.78
C ALA A 117 16.60 -2.51 -2.54
N SER A 118 17.77 -2.98 -2.98
CA SER A 118 19.01 -2.21 -2.89
C SER A 118 18.98 -0.91 -3.71
N SER A 119 18.09 -0.83 -4.71
CA SER A 119 17.80 0.35 -5.52
C SER A 119 16.73 1.26 -4.92
N TYR A 120 16.24 1.00 -3.70
CA TYR A 120 15.27 1.88 -3.04
C TYR A 120 15.96 3.18 -2.60
N GLU A 121 15.52 4.31 -3.14
CA GLU A 121 16.14 5.63 -2.93
C GLU A 121 15.28 6.60 -2.12
N ASP A 122 14.02 6.26 -1.87
CA ASP A 122 13.07 7.12 -1.17
C ASP A 122 13.35 7.19 0.34
N VAL A 123 12.77 8.22 0.98
CA VAL A 123 12.77 8.31 2.44
C VAL A 123 11.87 7.20 3.00
N ILE A 124 12.41 6.40 3.93
CA ILE A 124 11.64 5.37 4.64
C ILE A 124 10.58 6.05 5.52
N ARG A 125 9.32 5.88 5.15
CA ARG A 125 8.14 6.37 5.87
C ARG A 125 7.51 5.27 6.72
N VAL A 126 6.87 5.70 7.80
CA VAL A 126 6.05 4.89 8.71
C VAL A 126 4.71 5.59 8.91
N LEU A 127 3.73 4.94 9.56
CA LEU A 127 2.44 5.55 9.82
C LEU A 127 2.58 6.84 10.66
N ASP A 128 2.12 7.96 10.10
CA ASP A 128 2.13 9.28 10.72
C ASP A 128 0.80 9.58 11.44
N SER A 129 0.40 8.67 12.31
CA SER A 129 -0.75 8.82 13.22
C SER A 129 -0.49 8.02 14.49
N THR A 130 -1.01 8.49 15.64
CA THR A 130 -0.98 7.77 16.92
C THR A 130 -2.22 6.93 17.17
N ASP A 131 -3.20 7.00 16.29
CA ASP A 131 -4.45 6.25 16.43
C ASP A 131 -4.21 4.75 16.25
N GLU A 132 -5.02 3.95 16.96
CA GLU A 132 -5.02 2.50 16.80
C GLU A 132 -5.77 2.12 15.53
N ILE A 133 -5.07 1.49 14.60
CA ILE A 133 -5.65 0.97 13.37
C ILE A 133 -6.44 -0.33 13.63
N SER A 134 -7.38 -0.66 12.75
CA SER A 134 -8.15 -1.90 12.84
C SER A 134 -8.49 -2.45 11.45
N ASP A 135 -9.16 -3.62 11.41
CA ASP A 135 -9.70 -4.24 10.19
C ASP A 135 -8.66 -4.39 9.05
N ILE A 136 -7.49 -4.91 9.41
CA ILE A 136 -6.37 -5.10 8.47
C ILE A 136 -6.66 -6.29 7.54
N SER A 137 -6.52 -6.09 6.22
CA SER A 137 -6.57 -7.17 5.24
C SER A 137 -5.54 -6.97 4.11
N ILE A 138 -5.09 -8.07 3.49
CA ILE A 138 -4.12 -8.03 2.38
C ILE A 138 -4.85 -8.34 1.07
N LYS A 139 -4.63 -7.51 0.04
CA LYS A 139 -5.22 -7.65 -1.30
C LYS A 139 -4.14 -7.73 -2.39
N GLY A 140 -4.51 -8.23 -3.57
CA GLY A 140 -3.64 -8.25 -4.76
C GLY A 140 -2.85 -9.55 -4.98
N LEU A 141 -2.81 -10.45 -3.98
CA LEU A 141 -2.03 -11.70 -4.04
C LEU A 141 -2.44 -12.64 -5.17
N ALA A 142 -3.74 -12.68 -5.54
CA ALA A 142 -4.24 -13.58 -6.57
C ALA A 142 -3.64 -13.33 -7.96
N ALA A 143 -3.14 -12.12 -8.22
CA ALA A 143 -2.48 -11.76 -9.49
C ALA A 143 -1.06 -12.33 -9.60
N ILE A 144 -0.45 -12.67 -8.47
CA ILE A 144 0.90 -13.24 -8.41
C ILE A 144 0.77 -14.74 -8.67
N LYS A 145 1.35 -15.20 -9.79
CA LYS A 145 1.41 -16.62 -10.17
C LYS A 145 2.85 -17.10 -10.06
N GLU A 146 3.45 -17.56 -11.15
CA GLU A 146 4.88 -17.81 -11.24
C GLU A 146 5.54 -16.56 -11.83
N ALA A 147 6.29 -15.83 -11.01
CA ALA A 147 6.92 -14.57 -11.38
C ALA A 147 8.33 -14.81 -11.93
N LYS A 148 8.72 -13.98 -12.90
CA LYS A 148 10.08 -13.92 -13.44
C LYS A 148 10.84 -12.79 -12.78
N ILE A 149 12.17 -12.91 -12.77
CA ILE A 149 13.05 -11.82 -12.32
C ILE A 149 12.71 -10.55 -13.10
N GLY A 150 12.48 -9.46 -12.37
CA GLY A 150 12.07 -8.16 -12.90
C GLY A 150 10.56 -7.94 -12.96
N ASP A 151 9.73 -8.97 -12.75
CA ASP A 151 8.28 -8.77 -12.66
C ASP A 151 7.93 -7.96 -11.41
N ILE A 152 6.96 -7.05 -11.57
CA ILE A 152 6.50 -6.13 -10.52
C ILE A 152 5.03 -6.40 -10.24
N TYR A 153 4.68 -6.50 -8.96
CA TYR A 153 3.30 -6.69 -8.52
C TYR A 153 2.96 -5.78 -7.34
N PRO A 154 1.87 -5.00 -7.42
CA PRO A 154 1.36 -4.27 -6.28
C PRO A 154 0.55 -5.19 -5.37
N VAL A 155 0.79 -5.06 -4.07
CA VAL A 155 0.01 -5.67 -2.99
C VAL A 155 -0.44 -4.56 -2.04
N TYR A 156 -1.64 -4.69 -1.50
CA TYR A 156 -2.26 -3.65 -0.70
C TYR A 156 -2.51 -4.15 0.70
N CYS A 157 -2.15 -3.35 1.69
CA CYS A 157 -2.67 -3.49 3.04
C CYS A 157 -3.83 -2.51 3.22
N GLU A 158 -5.03 -3.06 3.21
CA GLU A 158 -6.27 -2.35 3.51
C GLU A 158 -6.44 -2.32 5.03
N PHE A 159 -6.75 -1.16 5.60
CA PHE A 159 -6.97 -1.01 7.04
C PHE A 159 -7.86 0.19 7.35
N LYS A 160 -8.47 0.20 8.55
CA LYS A 160 -9.11 1.40 9.08
C LYS A 160 -8.12 2.23 9.89
N PRO A 161 -8.02 3.54 9.64
CA PRO A 161 -7.06 4.41 10.34
C PRO A 161 -7.39 4.62 11.82
N ASN A 162 -8.65 4.40 12.21
CA ASN A 162 -9.09 4.35 13.60
C ASN A 162 -10.39 3.53 13.72
N ALA A 163 -10.70 3.08 14.94
CA ALA A 163 -11.86 2.21 15.20
C ALA A 163 -13.24 2.81 14.84
N GLN A 164 -13.35 4.13 14.70
CA GLN A 164 -14.59 4.82 14.33
C GLN A 164 -14.65 5.18 12.83
N SER A 165 -13.59 4.89 12.07
CA SER A 165 -13.55 5.18 10.64
C SER A 165 -14.57 4.35 9.88
N ASP A 166 -15.37 5.01 9.04
CA ASP A 166 -16.24 4.40 8.05
C ASP A 166 -15.54 4.15 6.70
N THR A 167 -14.29 4.62 6.57
CA THR A 167 -13.46 4.47 5.38
C THR A 167 -12.25 3.59 5.64
N PHE A 168 -11.82 2.89 4.60
CA PHE A 168 -10.54 2.16 4.55
C PHE A 168 -9.47 3.03 3.88
N GLN A 169 -8.23 2.85 4.32
CA GLN A 169 -7.04 3.34 3.66
C GLN A 169 -6.20 2.18 3.14
N TYR A 170 -5.34 2.47 2.17
CA TYR A 170 -4.48 1.49 1.53
C TYR A 170 -3.02 1.92 1.65
N LEU A 171 -2.22 1.04 2.24
CA LEU A 171 -0.77 1.06 2.03
C LEU A 171 -0.47 0.18 0.81
N THR A 172 -0.07 0.82 -0.28
CA THR A 172 0.33 0.14 -1.51
C THR A 172 1.81 -0.20 -1.42
N ILE A 173 2.15 -1.46 -1.70
CA ILE A 173 3.50 -2.01 -1.63
C ILE A 173 3.81 -2.66 -2.98
N GLU A 174 4.76 -2.10 -3.71
CA GLU A 174 5.21 -2.65 -4.99
C GLU A 174 6.37 -3.61 -4.76
N PHE A 175 6.13 -4.87 -5.06
CA PHE A 175 7.13 -5.93 -5.01
C PHE A 175 7.80 -6.11 -6.37
N ILE A 176 9.11 -6.32 -6.39
CA ILE A 176 9.89 -6.76 -7.54
C ILE A 176 10.53 -8.12 -7.26
N LYS A 177 10.43 -9.06 -8.20
CA LYS A 177 11.16 -10.33 -8.11
C LYS A 177 12.62 -10.11 -8.50
N GLN A 178 13.55 -10.43 -7.60
CA GLN A 178 15.00 -10.37 -7.83
C GLN A 178 15.64 -11.77 -7.74
N GLU A 179 16.92 -11.87 -8.09
CA GLU A 179 17.67 -13.14 -8.00
C GLU A 179 17.74 -13.69 -6.58
N ASP A 180 17.72 -12.81 -5.56
CA ASP A 180 17.79 -13.15 -4.13
C ASP A 180 16.42 -13.23 -3.45
N GLY A 181 15.32 -13.18 -4.22
CA GLY A 181 13.95 -13.28 -3.72
C GLY A 181 13.12 -12.03 -4.01
N TRP A 182 12.00 -11.89 -3.30
CA TRP A 182 11.11 -10.72 -3.44
C TRP A 182 11.62 -9.53 -2.62
N LYS A 183 11.58 -8.33 -3.21
CA LYS A 183 11.93 -7.06 -2.55
C LYS A 183 10.85 -6.01 -2.77
N VAL A 184 10.74 -5.06 -1.85
CA VAL A 184 9.89 -3.87 -1.99
C VAL A 184 10.67 -2.80 -2.75
N GLN A 185 10.20 -2.41 -3.93
CA GLN A 185 10.81 -1.35 -4.73
C GLN A 185 10.20 0.03 -4.47
N ALA A 186 8.94 0.07 -4.04
CA ALA A 186 8.21 1.29 -3.72
C ALA A 186 7.10 0.96 -2.73
N TYR A 187 6.73 1.93 -1.89
CA TYR A 187 5.52 1.83 -1.08
C TYR A 187 5.00 3.22 -0.70
N GLY A 188 3.70 3.34 -0.46
CA GLY A 188 3.08 4.60 -0.11
C GLY A 188 1.63 4.44 0.34
N LEU A 189 1.19 5.41 1.13
CA LEU A 189 -0.22 5.53 1.52
C LEU A 189 -0.98 6.18 0.37
N GLU A 190 -2.09 5.59 -0.05
CA GLU A 190 -3.00 6.23 -1.01
C GLU A 190 -3.87 7.26 -0.29
N LEU A 191 -3.94 8.48 -0.84
CA LEU A 191 -4.68 9.64 -0.30
C LEU A 191 -5.94 9.92 -1.13
#